data_AF-A0A955JA09-F1
#
_entry.id   AF-A0A955JA09-F1
#
_cell.length_a   1.000
_cell.length_b   1.000
_cell.length_c   1.000
_cell.angle_alpha   90.00
_cell.angle_beta   90.00
_cell.angle_gamma   90.00
#
_symmetry.space_group_name_H-M   'P 1'
#
loop_
_entity.id
_entity.type
_entity.pdbx_description
1 polymer ?
#
loop_
_entity_poly.entity_id
_entity_poly.type
_entity_poly.pdbx_seq_one_letter_code
_entity_poly.pdbx_strand_id
1 'polypeptide(L)'
;MRPTDLPEPGAIVDDFLLVERLGQGAFADVWLARQASLQRMVALKISADEGHEPATLAQLDHPHVVRVFDQRAVAGRDWRLLYMEVVPGGTLDDVIARVRAHAPGDRDGGLLLGAIDEALARRNERPPADSLVRRELAALDWPRTVARLGAELADALHHAHGEGVLHRDVKPANVLLAANGVPKLADFNIAYAETVADAPPEETLGGSVAYMAPEQVRALSPFHDD
;
A
#
# COMPACT_ATOMS: atom_id res chain seq x y z
N MET A 1 3.18 15.79 -9.56
CA MET A 1 1.78 16.11 -9.96
C MET A 1 1.11 14.87 -10.57
N ARG A 2 -0.22 14.84 -10.78
CA ARG A 2 -0.88 13.72 -11.51
C ARG A 2 -0.74 13.94 -13.03
N PRO A 3 -0.49 12.90 -13.85
CA PRO A 3 -0.46 13.06 -15.31
C PRO A 3 -1.82 13.50 -15.89
N THR A 4 -1.80 14.32 -16.94
CA THR A 4 -2.98 14.92 -17.57
C THR A 4 -3.76 13.98 -18.50
N ASP A 5 -3.15 12.92 -19.02
CA ASP A 5 -3.76 11.95 -19.95
C ASP A 5 -3.83 10.54 -19.34
N LEU A 6 -4.63 10.37 -18.28
CA LEU A 6 -4.71 9.08 -17.59
C LEU A 6 -5.18 7.95 -18.53
N PRO A 7 -4.52 6.77 -18.50
CA PRO A 7 -4.90 5.66 -19.35
C PRO A 7 -6.20 4.99 -18.87
N GLU A 8 -6.94 4.40 -19.80
CA GLU A 8 -8.17 3.65 -19.51
C GLU A 8 -7.89 2.13 -19.37
N PRO A 9 -8.79 1.35 -18.74
CA PRO A 9 -8.69 -0.11 -18.76
C PRO A 9 -8.54 -0.66 -20.19
N GLY A 10 -7.64 -1.62 -20.38
CA GLY A 10 -7.30 -2.19 -21.68
C GLY A 10 -6.19 -1.43 -22.44
N ALA A 11 -5.77 -0.26 -21.98
CA ALA A 11 -4.62 0.44 -22.55
C ALA A 11 -3.32 -0.35 -22.33
N ILE A 12 -2.37 -0.20 -23.25
CA ILE A 12 -1.01 -0.71 -23.10
C ILE A 12 -0.10 0.47 -22.77
N VAL A 13 0.64 0.35 -21.68
CA VAL A 13 1.65 1.32 -21.24
C VAL A 13 2.97 0.57 -21.11
N ASP A 14 3.92 0.84 -22.00
CA ASP A 14 5.17 0.07 -22.12
C ASP A 14 4.88 -1.45 -22.28
N ASP A 15 5.38 -2.30 -21.37
CA ASP A 15 5.18 -3.76 -21.34
C ASP A 15 3.89 -4.20 -20.62
N PHE A 16 3.02 -3.26 -20.23
CA PHE A 16 1.91 -3.51 -19.31
C PHE A 16 0.55 -3.27 -19.95
N LEU A 17 -0.26 -4.33 -20.02
CA LEU A 17 -1.69 -4.22 -20.33
C LEU A 17 -2.46 -3.91 -19.05
N LEU A 18 -3.11 -2.75 -18.98
CA LEU A 18 -3.93 -2.35 -17.85
C LEU A 18 -5.22 -3.16 -17.82
N VAL A 19 -5.52 -3.80 -16.69
CA VAL A 19 -6.69 -4.65 -16.52
C VAL A 19 -7.80 -3.91 -15.78
N GLU A 20 -7.49 -3.39 -14.59
CA GLU A 20 -8.42 -2.61 -13.77
C GLU A 20 -7.66 -1.63 -12.89
N ARG A 21 -8.32 -0.55 -12.46
CA ARG A 21 -7.73 0.40 -11.51
C ARG A 21 -7.96 -0.09 -10.09
N LEU A 22 -6.89 -0.26 -9.33
CA LEU A 22 -6.92 -0.68 -7.93
C LEU A 22 -7.09 0.49 -6.97
N GLY A 23 -6.54 1.65 -7.30
CA GLY A 23 -6.60 2.85 -6.47
C GLY A 23 -6.26 4.11 -7.24
N GLN A 24 -6.78 5.24 -6.75
CA GLN A 24 -6.55 6.57 -7.28
C GLN A 24 -6.10 7.48 -6.14
N GLY A 25 -4.87 7.99 -6.22
CA GLY A 25 -4.28 8.90 -5.23
C GLY A 25 -4.07 10.30 -5.80
N ALA A 26 -3.76 11.27 -4.94
CA ALA A 26 -3.50 12.65 -5.38
C ALA A 26 -2.33 12.76 -6.39
N PHE A 27 -1.35 11.86 -6.28
CA PHE A 27 -0.10 11.92 -7.05
C PHE A 27 0.11 10.76 -8.05
N ALA A 28 -0.66 9.69 -7.91
CA ALA A 28 -0.49 8.49 -8.73
C ALA A 28 -1.78 7.67 -8.81
N ASP A 29 -1.91 6.89 -9.88
CA ASP A 29 -2.93 5.84 -10.01
C ASP A 29 -2.27 4.46 -9.93
N VAL A 30 -2.91 3.53 -9.23
CA VAL A 30 -2.45 2.15 -9.10
C VAL A 30 -3.38 1.24 -9.87
N TRP A 31 -2.80 0.42 -10.75
CA TRP A 31 -3.51 -0.46 -11.66
C TRP A 31 -3.13 -1.91 -11.41
N LEU A 32 -4.08 -2.81 -11.59
CA LEU A 32 -3.76 -4.20 -11.87
C LEU A 32 -3.36 -4.26 -13.34
N ALA A 33 -2.16 -4.76 -13.62
CA ALA A 33 -1.68 -4.87 -14.99
C ALA A 33 -1.10 -6.26 -15.25
N ARG A 34 -1.21 -6.72 -16.50
CA ARG A 34 -0.50 -7.90 -16.99
C ARG A 34 0.78 -7.46 -17.67
N GLN A 35 1.92 -7.92 -17.14
CA GLN A 35 3.22 -7.74 -17.77
C GLN A 35 3.38 -8.75 -18.91
N ALA A 36 3.52 -8.30 -20.16
CA ALA A 36 3.52 -9.19 -21.32
C ALA A 36 4.79 -10.04 -21.40
N SER A 37 5.96 -9.47 -21.12
CA SER A 37 7.24 -10.20 -21.17
C SER A 37 7.32 -11.41 -20.21
N LEU A 38 6.73 -11.29 -19.02
CA LEU A 38 6.78 -12.32 -17.96
C LEU A 38 5.46 -13.05 -17.73
N GLN A 39 4.40 -12.69 -18.46
CA GLN A 39 3.05 -13.29 -18.33
C GLN A 39 2.51 -13.33 -16.90
N ARG A 40 2.83 -12.31 -16.09
CA ARG A 40 2.43 -12.20 -14.69
C ARG A 40 1.55 -10.98 -14.43
N MET A 41 0.76 -11.05 -13.36
CA MET A 41 0.01 -9.91 -12.84
C MET A 41 0.91 -9.09 -11.90
N VAL A 42 0.85 -7.76 -12.02
CA VAL A 42 1.56 -6.80 -11.16
C VAL A 42 0.60 -5.69 -10.74
N ALA A 43 0.88 -5.07 -9.60
CA ALA A 43 0.33 -3.76 -9.28
C ALA A 43 1.26 -2.72 -9.92
N LEU A 44 0.72 -1.88 -10.80
CA LEU A 44 1.44 -0.87 -11.57
C LEU A 44 0.99 0.51 -11.11
N LYS A 45 1.88 1.22 -10.43
CA LYS A 45 1.70 2.61 -10.06
C LYS A 45 2.21 3.50 -11.19
N ILE A 46 1.37 4.44 -11.62
CA ILE A 46 1.67 5.42 -12.66
C ILE A 46 1.60 6.82 -12.02
N SER A 47 2.71 7.54 -12.03
CA SER A 47 2.82 8.92 -11.53
C SER A 47 3.47 9.82 -12.58
N ALA A 48 3.46 11.14 -12.37
CA ALA A 48 4.34 12.02 -13.14
C ALA A 48 5.81 11.68 -12.85
N ASP A 49 6.71 12.00 -13.78
CA ASP A 49 8.17 11.80 -13.62
C ASP A 49 8.82 12.93 -12.81
N GLU A 50 8.13 13.40 -11.77
CA GLU A 50 8.54 14.50 -10.90
C GLU A 50 8.92 13.94 -9.53
N GLY A 51 10.17 13.54 -9.36
CA GLY A 51 10.72 13.07 -8.08
C GLY A 51 11.66 11.88 -8.21
N HIS A 52 12.39 11.60 -7.13
CA HIS A 52 13.21 10.40 -7.02
C HIS A 52 12.51 9.43 -6.06
N GLU A 53 12.01 8.30 -6.55
CA GLU A 53 11.82 7.14 -5.69
C GLU A 53 13.21 6.52 -5.47
N PRO A 54 13.81 6.54 -4.27
CA PRO A 54 15.13 6.00 -4.03
C PRO A 54 15.16 4.54 -4.45
N ALA A 55 16.18 4.22 -5.24
CA ALA A 55 16.46 2.86 -5.70
C ALA A 55 16.56 1.85 -4.54
N THR A 56 16.74 2.32 -3.29
CA THR A 56 16.74 1.50 -2.08
C THR A 56 15.41 0.80 -1.83
N LEU A 57 14.26 1.31 -2.30
CA LEU A 57 12.99 0.57 -2.18
C LEU A 57 12.99 -0.75 -2.94
N ALA A 58 13.64 -0.81 -4.10
CA ALA A 58 13.77 -2.05 -4.88
C ALA A 58 14.71 -3.07 -4.22
N GLN A 59 15.47 -2.66 -3.20
CA GLN A 59 16.39 -3.53 -2.46
C GLN A 59 15.73 -4.16 -1.23
N LEU A 60 14.59 -3.65 -0.78
CA LEU A 60 13.84 -4.23 0.34
C LEU A 60 13.26 -5.59 -0.07
N ASP A 61 13.76 -6.66 0.55
CA ASP A 61 13.22 -8.02 0.40
C ASP A 61 12.83 -8.55 1.77
N HIS A 62 11.55 -8.38 2.12
CA HIS A 62 11.02 -8.73 3.43
C HIS A 62 9.59 -9.29 3.31
N PRO A 63 9.21 -10.35 4.05
CA PRO A 63 7.89 -10.97 3.95
C PRO A 63 6.73 -9.99 4.20
N HIS A 64 6.96 -8.97 5.03
CA HIS A 64 5.98 -7.96 5.45
C HIS A 64 6.16 -6.59 4.76
N VAL A 65 6.90 -6.54 3.65
CA VAL A 65 6.98 -5.38 2.76
C VAL A 65 6.48 -5.80 1.37
N VAL A 66 5.70 -4.94 0.71
CA VAL A 66 5.30 -5.17 -0.68
C VAL A 66 6.54 -5.09 -1.56
N ARG A 67 6.84 -6.17 -2.27
CA ARG A 67 8.03 -6.23 -3.11
C ARG A 67 7.90 -5.32 -4.32
N VAL A 68 8.82 -4.37 -4.45
CA VAL A 68 9.02 -3.60 -5.68
C VAL A 68 9.86 -4.43 -6.64
N PHE A 69 9.40 -4.60 -7.88
CA PHE A 69 10.18 -5.34 -8.88
C PHE A 69 11.12 -4.42 -9.67
N ASP A 70 10.65 -3.23 -10.05
CA ASP A 70 11.45 -2.23 -10.77
C ASP A 70 10.71 -0.87 -10.83
N GLN A 71 11.44 0.17 -11.25
CA GLN A 71 10.88 1.46 -11.65
C GLN A 71 11.47 1.94 -12.98
N ARG A 72 10.70 2.66 -13.79
CA ARG A 72 11.18 3.22 -15.06
C ARG A 72 10.36 4.41 -15.54
N ALA A 73 11.03 5.36 -16.18
CA ALA A 73 10.38 6.40 -16.96
C ALA A 73 9.85 5.83 -18.29
N VAL A 74 8.72 6.35 -18.77
CA VAL A 74 8.12 5.95 -20.05
C VAL A 74 8.64 6.85 -21.17
N ALA A 75 9.29 6.26 -22.18
CA ALA A 75 9.82 7.04 -23.29
C ALA A 75 8.72 7.86 -23.99
N GLY A 76 8.96 9.17 -24.15
CA GLY A 76 8.03 10.08 -24.82
C GLY A 76 6.79 10.47 -24.00
N ARG A 77 6.74 10.12 -22.70
CA ARG A 77 5.72 10.59 -21.76
C ARG A 77 6.41 11.08 -20.49
N ASP A 78 5.77 12.02 -19.80
CA ASP A 78 6.21 12.49 -18.49
C ASP A 78 5.73 11.56 -17.37
N TRP A 79 5.83 10.24 -17.59
CA TRP A 79 5.30 9.22 -16.69
C TRP A 79 6.41 8.38 -16.12
N ARG A 80 6.27 8.06 -14.83
CA ARG A 80 7.04 7.03 -14.16
C ARG A 80 6.15 5.85 -13.80
N LEU A 81 6.68 4.65 -14.05
CA LEU A 81 6.09 3.39 -13.69
C LEU A 81 6.86 2.80 -12.52
N LEU A 82 6.13 2.35 -11.49
CA LEU A 82 6.63 1.48 -10.44
C LEU A 82 5.75 0.24 -10.43
N TYR A 83 6.33 -0.95 -10.63
CA TYR A 83 5.56 -2.18 -10.61
C TYR A 83 5.99 -3.10 -9.48
N MET A 84 4.99 -3.61 -8.77
CA MET A 84 5.14 -4.29 -7.49
C MET A 84 4.27 -5.55 -7.42
N GLU A 85 4.51 -6.34 -6.38
CA GLU A 85 3.70 -7.50 -6.01
C GLU A 85 2.22 -7.12 -5.90
N VAL A 86 1.33 -7.96 -6.45
CA VAL A 86 -0.12 -7.84 -6.20
C VAL A 86 -0.44 -8.49 -4.86
N VAL A 87 -1.04 -7.73 -3.95
CA VAL A 87 -1.51 -8.21 -2.65
C VAL A 87 -3.05 -8.18 -2.62
N PRO A 88 -3.73 -9.33 -2.75
CA PRO A 88 -5.15 -9.34 -3.18
C PRO A 88 -6.17 -9.28 -2.03
N GLY A 89 -5.75 -9.40 -0.77
CA GLY A 89 -6.64 -9.52 0.40
C GLY A 89 -7.13 -8.19 0.98
N GLY A 90 -7.06 -7.10 0.22
CA GLY A 90 -7.48 -5.77 0.66
C GLY A 90 -6.50 -5.11 1.64
N THR A 91 -7.02 -4.14 2.39
CA THR A 91 -6.25 -3.26 3.29
C THR A 91 -6.67 -3.45 4.75
N LEU A 92 -5.87 -2.95 5.70
CA LEU A 92 -6.34 -2.85 7.09
C LEU A 92 -7.51 -1.86 7.27
N ASP A 93 -7.74 -0.93 6.34
CA ASP A 93 -8.95 -0.09 6.37
C ASP A 93 -10.22 -0.95 6.21
N ASP A 94 -10.21 -1.94 5.32
CA ASP A 94 -11.31 -2.89 5.15
C ASP A 94 -11.57 -3.65 6.47
N VAL A 95 -10.51 -4.07 7.15
CA VAL A 95 -10.58 -4.78 8.44
C VAL A 95 -11.15 -3.86 9.52
N ILE A 96 -10.66 -2.62 9.62
CA ILE A 96 -11.14 -1.65 10.61
C ILE A 96 -12.61 -1.33 10.38
N ALA A 97 -13.04 -1.14 9.13
CA ALA A 97 -14.44 -0.92 8.78
C ALA A 97 -15.31 -2.10 9.24
N ARG A 98 -14.89 -3.34 8.97
CA ARG A 98 -15.59 -4.55 9.43
C ARG A 98 -15.65 -4.63 10.95
N VAL A 99 -14.52 -4.44 11.64
CA VAL A 99 -14.42 -4.54 13.11
C VAL A 99 -15.27 -3.49 13.81
N ARG A 100 -15.38 -2.28 13.25
CA ARG A 100 -16.25 -1.21 13.79
C ARG A 100 -17.73 -1.59 13.78
N ALA A 101 -18.15 -2.46 12.87
CA ALA A 101 -19.52 -2.97 12.81
C ALA A 101 -19.80 -4.09 13.85
N HIS A 102 -18.80 -4.55 14.60
CA HIS A 102 -18.92 -5.66 15.56
C HIS A 102 -18.64 -5.19 16.99
N ALA A 103 -19.40 -5.74 17.95
CA ALA A 103 -19.20 -5.45 19.37
C ALA A 103 -17.82 -5.96 19.83
N PRO A 104 -17.16 -5.31 20.82
CA PRO A 104 -15.82 -5.70 21.26
C PRO A 104 -15.67 -7.18 21.66
N GLY A 105 -16.73 -7.80 22.20
CA GLY A 105 -16.73 -9.22 22.60
C GLY A 105 -16.81 -10.21 21.44
N ASP A 106 -17.23 -9.75 20.25
CA ASP A 106 -17.40 -10.59 19.05
C ASP A 106 -16.19 -10.50 18.11
N ARG A 107 -15.10 -9.88 18.56
CA ARG A 107 -13.90 -9.68 17.76
C ARG A 107 -12.92 -10.82 17.98
N ASP A 108 -12.47 -11.40 16.88
CA ASP A 108 -11.45 -12.45 16.84
C ASP A 108 -10.69 -12.40 15.51
N GLY A 109 -9.72 -13.29 15.31
CA GLY A 109 -9.01 -13.38 14.04
C GLY A 109 -9.87 -13.85 12.86
N GLY A 110 -11.06 -14.42 13.12
CA GLY A 110 -12.06 -14.71 12.11
C GLY A 110 -12.58 -13.45 11.41
N LEU A 111 -12.71 -12.32 12.11
CA LEU A 111 -13.07 -11.05 11.47
C LEU A 111 -12.01 -10.55 10.49
N LEU A 112 -10.73 -10.67 10.84
CA LEU A 112 -9.63 -10.35 9.93
C LEU A 112 -9.71 -11.20 8.66
N LEU A 113 -9.85 -12.52 8.81
CA LEU A 113 -9.94 -13.44 7.68
C LEU A 113 -11.21 -13.20 6.84
N GLY A 114 -12.33 -12.83 7.47
CA GLY A 114 -13.57 -12.49 6.76
C GLY A 114 -13.42 -11.26 5.87
N ALA A 115 -12.71 -10.23 6.33
CA ALA A 115 -12.41 -9.05 5.50
C ALA A 115 -11.55 -9.42 4.29
N ILE A 116 -10.53 -10.28 4.49
CA ILE A 116 -9.66 -10.78 3.43
C ILE A 116 -10.47 -11.60 2.42
N ASP A 117 -11.34 -12.48 2.89
CA ASP A 117 -12.13 -13.36 2.03
C ASP A 117 -13.12 -12.57 1.16
N GLU A 118 -13.70 -11.50 1.71
CA GLU A 118 -14.53 -10.56 0.95
C GLU A 118 -13.72 -9.82 -0.13
N ALA A 119 -12.49 -9.38 0.19
CA ALA A 119 -11.61 -8.75 -0.78
C ALA A 119 -11.21 -9.70 -1.92
N LEU A 120 -10.87 -10.95 -1.59
CA LEU A 120 -10.58 -12.00 -2.59
C LEU A 120 -11.80 -12.30 -3.46
N ALA A 121 -12.98 -12.42 -2.85
CA ALA A 121 -14.22 -12.70 -3.58
C ALA A 121 -14.57 -11.61 -4.59
N ARG A 122 -14.35 -10.32 -4.27
CA ARG A 122 -14.52 -9.20 -5.22
C ARG A 122 -13.65 -9.34 -6.48
N ARG A 123 -12.55 -10.09 -6.38
CA ARG A 123 -11.57 -10.33 -7.46
C ARG A 123 -11.73 -11.70 -8.11
N ASN A 124 -12.79 -12.45 -7.77
CA ASN A 124 -12.99 -13.84 -8.14
C ASN A 124 -11.83 -14.77 -7.74
N GLU A 125 -11.08 -14.38 -6.70
CA GLU A 125 -10.00 -15.18 -6.13
C GLU A 125 -10.53 -16.00 -4.94
N ARG A 126 -9.83 -17.07 -4.58
CA ARG A 126 -10.18 -17.92 -3.43
C ARG A 126 -9.05 -17.93 -2.41
N PRO A 127 -9.37 -18.02 -1.12
CA PRO A 127 -8.36 -18.26 -0.10
C PRO A 127 -7.59 -19.56 -0.38
N PRO A 128 -6.30 -19.63 0.02
CA PRO A 128 -5.53 -20.86 -0.11
C PRO A 128 -6.16 -21.98 0.74
N ALA A 129 -6.33 -23.17 0.14
CA ALA A 129 -6.99 -24.31 0.78
C ALA A 129 -6.26 -24.79 2.06
N ASP A 130 -4.93 -24.84 2.01
CA ASP A 130 -4.09 -25.30 3.13
C ASP A 130 -3.15 -24.18 3.60
N SER A 131 -3.65 -23.34 4.50
CA SER A 131 -2.83 -22.30 5.15
C SER A 131 -2.75 -22.51 6.66
N LEU A 132 -1.54 -22.81 7.15
CA LEU A 132 -1.27 -22.84 8.60
C LEU A 132 -1.50 -21.46 9.23
N VAL A 133 -1.05 -20.39 8.55
CA VAL A 133 -1.22 -19.00 9.01
C VAL A 133 -2.70 -18.67 9.22
N ARG A 134 -3.58 -19.07 8.29
CA ARG A 134 -5.02 -18.84 8.45
C ARG A 134 -5.61 -19.61 9.62
N ARG A 135 -5.19 -20.87 9.82
CA ARG A 135 -5.65 -21.68 10.97
C ARG A 135 -5.21 -21.08 12.30
N GLU A 136 -3.98 -20.59 12.38
CA GLU A 136 -3.49 -19.90 13.56
C GLU A 136 -4.27 -18.61 13.82
N LEU A 137 -4.43 -17.76 12.80
CA LEU A 137 -5.19 -16.51 12.93
C LEU A 137 -6.63 -16.76 13.38
N ALA A 138 -7.32 -17.74 12.80
CA ALA A 138 -8.69 -18.09 13.17
C ALA A 138 -8.84 -18.53 14.64
N ALA A 139 -7.77 -18.99 15.28
CA ALA A 139 -7.77 -19.41 16.67
C ALA A 139 -7.41 -18.29 17.67
N LEU A 140 -7.01 -17.11 17.18
CA LEU A 140 -6.63 -15.99 18.04
C LEU A 140 -7.85 -15.16 18.46
N ASP A 141 -7.87 -14.75 19.72
CA ASP A 141 -8.71 -13.64 20.15
C ASP A 141 -8.21 -12.32 19.55
N TRP A 142 -9.05 -11.28 19.61
CA TRP A 142 -8.74 -10.01 18.97
C TRP A 142 -7.44 -9.36 19.46
N PRO A 143 -7.14 -9.28 20.77
CA PRO A 143 -5.89 -8.67 21.22
C PRO A 143 -4.65 -9.37 20.68
N ARG A 144 -4.63 -10.72 20.63
CA ARG A 144 -3.50 -11.46 20.05
C ARG A 144 -3.41 -11.31 18.54
N THR A 145 -4.55 -11.23 17.85
CA THR A 145 -4.59 -10.92 16.41
C THR A 145 -3.93 -9.58 16.12
N VAL A 146 -4.32 -8.53 16.86
CA VAL A 146 -3.74 -7.18 16.72
C VAL A 146 -2.25 -7.19 17.06
N ALA A 147 -1.85 -7.82 18.16
CA ALA A 147 -0.45 -7.89 18.57
C ALA A 147 0.42 -8.62 17.54
N ARG A 148 -0.09 -9.70 16.92
CA ARG A 148 0.60 -10.41 15.85
C ARG A 148 0.85 -9.51 14.64
N LEU A 149 -0.20 -8.86 14.13
CA LEU A 149 -0.08 -7.94 13.00
C LEU A 149 0.89 -6.79 13.32
N GLY A 150 0.80 -6.23 14.53
CA GLY A 150 1.69 -5.17 15.00
C GLY A 150 3.17 -5.60 15.03
N ALA A 151 3.45 -6.82 15.51
CA ALA A 151 4.82 -7.36 15.52
C ALA A 151 5.36 -7.58 14.10
N GLU A 152 4.57 -8.20 13.22
CA GLU A 152 4.94 -8.46 11.82
C GLU A 152 5.24 -7.16 11.04
N LEU A 153 4.45 -6.10 11.30
CA LEU A 153 4.67 -4.77 10.71
C LEU A 153 5.86 -4.04 11.34
N ALA A 154 6.07 -4.19 12.66
CA ALA A 154 7.24 -3.61 13.33
C ALA A 154 8.54 -4.24 12.81
N ASP A 155 8.55 -5.54 12.54
CA ASP A 155 9.69 -6.24 11.93
C ASP A 155 9.99 -5.70 10.52
N ALA A 156 8.96 -5.43 9.70
CA ALA A 156 9.16 -4.78 8.40
C ALA A 156 9.75 -3.37 8.51
N LEU A 157 9.25 -2.55 9.44
CA LEU A 157 9.79 -1.22 9.67
C LEU A 157 11.23 -1.28 10.17
N HIS A 158 11.54 -2.22 11.06
CA HIS A 158 12.91 -2.43 11.54
C HIS A 158 13.86 -2.78 10.40
N HIS A 159 13.45 -3.71 9.51
CA HIS A 159 14.21 -4.06 8.32
C HIS A 159 14.45 -2.85 7.41
N ALA A 160 13.39 -2.10 7.08
CA ALA A 160 13.51 -0.91 6.24
C ALA A 160 14.43 0.15 6.85
N HIS A 161 14.32 0.40 8.16
CA HIS A 161 15.20 1.34 8.87
C HIS A 161 16.67 0.89 8.83
N GLY A 162 16.93 -0.42 8.88
CA GLY A 162 18.27 -1.00 8.74
C GLY A 162 18.91 -0.67 7.39
N GLU A 163 18.10 -0.56 6.33
CA GLU A 163 18.51 -0.17 4.98
C GLU A 163 18.41 1.36 4.74
N GLY A 164 18.20 2.15 5.80
CA GLY A 164 18.11 3.62 5.73
C GLY A 164 16.82 4.15 5.10
N VAL A 165 15.80 3.30 4.93
CA VAL A 165 14.51 3.68 4.35
C VAL A 165 13.51 3.96 5.47
N LEU A 166 12.89 5.14 5.44
CA LEU A 166 11.78 5.50 6.32
C LEU A 166 10.46 5.43 5.56
N HIS A 167 9.42 4.82 6.15
CA HIS A 167 8.11 4.71 5.49
C HIS A 167 7.34 6.04 5.44
N ARG A 168 7.37 6.81 6.52
CA ARG A 168 6.76 8.17 6.68
C ARG A 168 5.25 8.30 6.48
N ASP A 169 4.54 7.23 6.17
CA ASP A 169 3.08 7.23 5.91
C ASP A 169 2.45 5.90 6.36
N VAL A 170 2.81 5.43 7.56
CA VAL A 170 2.23 4.20 8.10
C VAL A 170 0.78 4.46 8.51
N LYS A 171 -0.16 3.86 7.79
CA LYS A 171 -1.61 3.96 8.04
C LYS A 171 -2.33 2.71 7.53
N PRO A 172 -3.57 2.42 7.97
CA PRO A 172 -4.26 1.19 7.59
C PRO A 172 -4.44 1.02 6.07
N ALA A 173 -4.64 2.10 5.32
CA ALA A 173 -4.69 2.08 3.85
C ALA A 173 -3.39 1.54 3.20
N ASN A 174 -2.24 1.77 3.84
CA ASN A 174 -0.92 1.36 3.34
C ASN A 174 -0.48 -0.01 3.92
N VAL A 175 -1.35 -0.70 4.65
CA VAL A 175 -1.12 -2.09 5.07
C VAL A 175 -2.02 -3.00 4.25
N LEU A 176 -1.43 -3.71 3.31
CA LEU A 176 -2.11 -4.70 2.48
C LEU A 176 -2.09 -6.09 3.13
N LEU A 177 -3.09 -6.90 2.83
CA LEU A 177 -3.20 -8.27 3.37
C LEU A 177 -3.07 -9.29 2.25
N ALA A 178 -2.14 -10.23 2.39
CA ALA A 178 -2.05 -11.36 1.48
C ALA A 178 -3.21 -12.33 1.69
N ALA A 179 -3.50 -13.17 0.68
CA ALA A 179 -4.62 -14.12 0.71
C ALA A 179 -4.57 -15.10 1.90
N ASN A 180 -3.37 -15.35 2.44
CA ASN A 180 -3.12 -16.21 3.59
C ASN A 180 -3.22 -15.49 4.95
N GLY A 181 -3.47 -14.18 4.99
CA GLY A 181 -3.54 -13.40 6.24
C GLY A 181 -2.30 -12.59 6.59
N VAL A 182 -1.20 -12.71 5.83
CA VAL A 182 0.05 -12.00 6.13
C VAL A 182 -0.06 -10.51 5.77
N PRO A 183 0.25 -9.58 6.70
CA PRO A 183 0.27 -8.14 6.42
C PRO A 183 1.56 -7.74 5.69
N LYS A 184 1.43 -6.75 4.81
CA LYS A 184 2.53 -6.17 4.02
C LYS A 184 2.41 -4.64 3.98
N LEU A 185 3.49 -3.93 4.28
CA LEU A 185 3.59 -2.48 4.12
C LEU A 185 3.76 -2.11 2.65
N ALA A 186 2.92 -1.20 2.18
CA ALA A 186 2.93 -0.63 0.84
C ALA A 186 3.18 0.88 0.90
N ASP A 187 3.41 1.51 -0.26
CA ASP A 187 3.48 2.98 -0.41
C ASP A 187 4.41 3.66 0.60
N PHE A 188 5.69 3.28 0.55
CA PHE A 188 6.75 4.02 1.24
C PHE A 188 6.80 5.44 0.66
N ASN A 189 6.29 6.41 1.41
CA ASN A 189 6.12 7.76 0.88
C ASN A 189 7.46 8.50 0.96
N ILE A 190 8.02 8.80 -0.21
CA ILE A 190 9.28 9.53 -0.35
C ILE A 190 9.07 11.03 -0.53
N ALA A 191 7.83 11.52 -0.53
CA ALA A 191 7.50 12.93 -0.76
C ALA A 191 8.06 13.94 0.29
N TYR A 192 8.89 13.49 1.24
CA TYR A 192 9.75 14.36 2.04
C TYR A 192 11.19 14.37 1.48
N ALA A 193 11.31 14.68 0.20
CA ALA A 193 12.54 15.21 -0.38
C ALA A 193 12.13 16.50 -1.10
N GLU A 194 12.31 17.61 -0.38
CA GLU A 194 12.46 18.97 -0.90
C GLU A 194 11.74 19.27 -2.23
N THR A 195 10.43 19.58 -2.18
CA THR A 195 9.74 20.58 -3.03
C THR A 195 8.24 20.28 -3.07
N VAL A 196 7.46 20.83 -2.14
CA VAL A 196 6.08 21.23 -2.44
C VAL A 196 5.82 22.53 -1.67
N ALA A 197 6.24 23.65 -2.24
CA ALA A 197 6.05 24.97 -1.63
C ALA A 197 4.67 25.58 -1.89
N ASP A 198 3.83 25.00 -2.77
CA ASP A 198 2.66 25.73 -3.33
C ASP A 198 1.32 24.96 -3.34
N ALA A 199 1.20 23.78 -2.73
CA ALA A 199 -0.10 23.07 -2.66
C ALA A 199 -0.82 23.32 -1.33
N PRO A 200 -2.13 23.67 -1.33
CA PRO A 200 -2.89 23.83 -0.10
C PRO A 200 -2.97 22.51 0.68
N PRO A 201 -2.73 22.51 2.00
CA PRO A 201 -2.68 21.30 2.84
C PRO A 201 -3.98 20.47 2.81
N GLU A 202 -5.14 21.13 2.77
CA GLU A 202 -6.44 20.48 2.98
C GLU A 202 -6.87 19.53 1.86
N GLU A 203 -6.47 19.78 0.60
CA GLU A 203 -6.72 18.86 -0.53
C GLU A 203 -5.67 17.74 -0.63
N THR A 204 -4.50 17.93 0.00
CA THR A 204 -3.35 17.01 -0.08
C THR A 204 -3.32 15.99 1.06
N LEU A 205 -3.83 16.34 2.25
CA LEU A 205 -3.66 15.57 3.49
C LEU A 205 -4.74 14.49 3.76
N GLY A 206 -5.62 14.20 2.79
CA GLY A 206 -6.77 13.29 2.92
C GLY A 206 -6.52 12.10 3.86
N GLY A 207 -7.32 12.02 4.95
CA GLY A 207 -7.34 10.94 5.94
C GLY A 207 -6.03 10.66 6.71
N SER A 208 -4.91 11.23 6.29
CA SER A 208 -3.56 10.84 6.73
C SER A 208 -3.13 11.58 7.98
N VAL A 209 -3.69 12.77 8.24
CA VAL A 209 -3.41 13.60 9.44
C VAL A 209 -3.50 12.80 10.74
N ALA A 210 -4.48 11.92 10.86
CA ALA A 210 -4.72 11.13 12.07
C ALA A 210 -3.59 10.14 12.40
N TYR A 211 -2.72 9.84 11.45
CA TYR A 211 -1.60 8.89 11.59
C TYR A 211 -0.23 9.56 11.48
N MET A 212 -0.17 10.87 11.24
CA MET A 212 1.11 11.60 11.18
C MET A 212 1.71 11.80 12.56
N ALA A 213 3.03 11.64 12.65
CA ALA A 213 3.76 11.98 13.86
C ALA A 213 3.70 13.51 14.11
N PRO A 214 3.68 13.98 15.37
CA PRO A 214 3.57 15.41 15.69
C PRO A 214 4.64 16.27 14.99
N GLU A 215 5.86 15.76 14.84
CA GLU A 215 6.95 16.41 14.13
C GLU A 215 6.70 16.55 12.62
N GLN A 216 6.00 15.59 11.99
CA GLN A 216 5.61 15.69 10.58
C GLN A 216 4.53 16.76 10.40
N VAL A 217 3.54 16.80 11.30
CA VAL A 217 2.48 17.83 11.28
C VAL A 217 3.06 19.23 11.43
N ARG A 218 4.04 19.40 12.33
CA ARG A 218 4.76 20.66 12.51
C ARG A 218 5.52 21.08 11.26
N ALA A 219 6.22 20.14 10.61
CA ALA A 219 6.94 20.43 9.37
C ALA A 219 6.01 20.81 8.19
N LEU A 220 4.72 20.50 8.25
CA LEU A 220 3.70 20.89 7.27
C LEU A 220 3.02 22.23 7.59
N SER A 221 3.25 22.79 8.79
CA SER A 221 2.66 24.06 9.22
C SER A 221 3.73 25.17 9.18
N PRO A 222 3.87 25.93 8.07
CA PRO A 222 4.89 26.96 7.92
C PRO A 222 4.65 28.23 8.77
N PHE A 223 3.73 28.21 9.72
CA PHE A 223 3.44 29.33 10.62
C PHE A 223 3.48 28.83 12.06
N HIS A 224 4.64 28.83 12.69
CA HIS A 224 4.82 29.02 14.14
C HIS A 224 6.29 29.38 14.36
N ASP A 225 6.60 30.65 14.13
CA ASP A 225 7.66 31.38 14.83
C ASP A 225 7.25 32.86 14.82
N ASP A 226 6.55 33.28 15.87
CA ASP A 226 6.52 34.64 16.42
C ASP A 226 6.55 34.51 17.96
#